data_AF-A0AAV0XMG6-F1
#
_entry.id   AF-A0AAV0XMG6-F1
#
_cell.length_a   1.000
_cell.length_b   1.000
_cell.length_c   1.000
_cell.angle_alpha   90.00
_cell.angle_beta   90.00
_cell.angle_gamma   90.00
#
_symmetry.space_group_name_H-M   'P 1'
#
loop_
_entity.id
_entity.type
_entity.pdbx_description
1 polymer ?
#
loop_
_entity_poly.entity_id
_entity_poly.type
_entity_poly.pdbx_seq_one_letter_code
_entity_poly.pdbx_strand_id
1 'polypeptide(L)'
;MAREEKNKFKAEVSSTKVVITMDLQSVLLCPKTDASAMYYKQKLQLHNFTIYRLNDKDFTLYVWHEGNGSVSANEFTSCIIQYIDTLPNEVTEVILISDGCNYQNRNKTLACALSTLAKTKSITIEQLFLTKGHTMMEADNVHSTLEHYFKSPIYSPGDYISRMRLARCNQPYKINVLDYSFFKNYDDVCSLNSLRPGKKNRG
;
A
#
# COMPACT_ATOMS: atom_id res chain seq x y z
N MET A 1 6.54 -22.78 0.21
CA MET A 1 5.10 -22.43 0.15
C MET A 1 4.83 -20.98 -0.30
N ALA A 2 5.09 -19.92 0.47
CA ALA A 2 4.74 -18.53 0.02
C ALA A 2 5.43 -18.10 -1.30
N ARG A 3 6.69 -18.51 -1.51
CA ARG A 3 7.42 -18.26 -2.77
C ARG A 3 6.89 -19.12 -3.93
N GLU A 4 6.33 -20.29 -3.65
CA GLU A 4 5.74 -21.19 -4.65
C GLU A 4 4.34 -20.71 -5.04
N GLU A 5 3.52 -20.25 -4.09
CA GLU A 5 2.23 -19.61 -4.37
C GLU A 5 2.42 -18.31 -5.14
N LYS A 6 3.38 -17.47 -4.75
CA LYS A 6 3.76 -16.27 -5.52
C LYS A 6 4.21 -16.63 -6.95
N ASN A 7 4.92 -17.74 -7.14
CA ASN A 7 5.31 -18.21 -8.46
C ASN A 7 4.12 -18.74 -9.28
N LYS A 8 3.13 -19.36 -8.64
CA LYS A 8 1.85 -19.72 -9.28
C LYS A 8 1.11 -18.46 -9.72
N PHE A 9 0.96 -17.46 -8.86
CA PHE A 9 0.31 -16.20 -9.23
C PHE A 9 1.08 -15.45 -10.31
N LYS A 10 2.42 -15.50 -10.31
CA LYS A 10 3.24 -14.98 -11.42
C LYS A 10 2.96 -15.70 -12.74
N ALA A 11 2.68 -17.00 -12.73
CA ALA A 11 2.35 -17.76 -13.92
C ALA A 11 0.91 -17.51 -14.41
N GLU A 12 0.01 -17.05 -13.53
CA GLU A 12 -1.37 -16.69 -13.86
C GLU A 12 -1.52 -15.25 -14.38
N VAL A 13 -0.45 -14.46 -14.36
CA VAL A 13 -0.49 -13.09 -14.84
C VAL A 13 -0.82 -13.06 -16.34
N SER A 14 -1.84 -12.30 -16.70
CA SER A 14 -2.24 -12.02 -18.08
C SER A 14 -2.49 -10.53 -18.29
N SER A 15 -2.91 -10.13 -19.50
CA SER A 15 -3.39 -8.77 -19.74
C SER A 15 -4.68 -8.44 -18.97
N THR A 16 -5.49 -9.45 -18.65
CA THR A 16 -6.79 -9.31 -17.97
C THR A 16 -6.71 -9.59 -16.47
N LYS A 17 -5.63 -10.24 -16.00
CA LYS A 17 -5.40 -10.60 -14.60
C LYS A 17 -4.20 -9.86 -14.03
N VAL A 18 -4.46 -8.99 -13.06
CA VAL A 18 -3.43 -8.17 -12.40
C VAL A 18 -3.17 -8.72 -11.01
N VAL A 19 -1.90 -8.98 -10.70
CA VAL A 19 -1.48 -9.38 -9.35
C VAL A 19 -0.65 -8.25 -8.76
N ILE A 20 -1.06 -7.76 -7.59
CA ILE A 20 -0.32 -6.72 -6.87
C ILE A 20 0.04 -7.17 -5.46
N THR A 21 1.24 -6.75 -5.02
CA THR A 21 1.66 -6.86 -3.63
C THR A 21 1.73 -5.48 -3.03
N MET A 22 1.23 -5.31 -1.81
CA MET A 22 1.21 -4.03 -1.13
C MET A 22 1.91 -4.11 0.23
N ASP A 23 2.65 -3.06 0.56
CA ASP A 23 3.32 -2.94 1.85
C ASP A 23 3.50 -1.47 2.29
N LEU A 24 3.53 -1.24 3.59
CA LEU A 24 3.80 0.07 4.17
C LEU A 24 5.23 0.12 4.70
N GLN A 25 6.01 1.08 4.20
CA GLN A 25 7.37 1.32 4.67
C GLN A 25 7.38 1.73 6.16
N SER A 26 8.50 1.43 6.83
CA SER A 26 8.83 2.01 8.14
C SER A 26 8.64 3.53 8.16
N VAL A 27 8.17 4.08 9.29
CA VAL A 27 7.87 5.51 9.41
C VAL A 27 9.13 6.34 9.14
N LEU A 28 9.03 7.25 8.17
CA LEU A 28 10.10 8.17 7.81
C LEU A 28 9.95 9.44 8.64
N LEU A 29 11.05 9.92 9.23
CA LEU A 29 11.04 11.12 10.08
C LEU A 29 11.71 12.29 9.37
N CYS A 30 11.02 13.43 9.31
CA CYS A 30 11.52 14.66 8.73
C CYS A 30 11.47 15.80 9.76
N PRO A 31 12.50 16.63 9.92
CA PRO A 31 13.81 16.59 9.27
C PRO A 31 14.72 15.47 9.81
N LYS A 32 15.63 14.98 8.95
CA LYS A 32 16.67 13.97 9.28
C LYS A 32 18.05 14.61 9.11
N THR A 33 18.74 14.85 10.22
CA THR A 33 20.09 15.45 10.22
C THR A 33 20.96 14.76 11.27
N ASP A 34 22.29 14.82 11.09
CA ASP A 34 23.25 14.22 12.03
C ASP A 34 23.50 15.07 13.29
N ALA A 35 22.86 16.23 13.39
CA ALA A 35 22.96 17.10 14.56
C ALA A 35 22.19 16.53 15.76
N SER A 36 22.89 16.37 16.90
CA SER A 36 22.32 15.86 18.16
C SER A 36 21.15 16.71 18.70
N ALA A 37 21.12 18.01 18.37
CA ALA A 37 20.06 18.93 18.76
C ALA A 37 18.67 18.54 18.19
N MET A 38 18.61 17.76 17.10
CA MET A 38 17.34 17.27 16.54
C MET A 38 16.72 16.13 17.34
N TYR A 39 17.44 15.53 18.29
CA TYR A 39 16.85 14.51 19.18
C TYR A 39 15.70 15.07 20.02
N TYR A 40 15.78 16.37 20.37
CA TYR A 40 14.80 17.03 21.24
C TYR A 40 13.67 17.75 20.50
N LYS A 41 13.66 17.70 19.15
CA LYS A 41 12.63 18.36 18.34
C LYS A 41 11.60 17.35 17.84
N GLN A 42 10.34 17.76 17.81
CA GLN A 42 9.27 16.98 17.19
C GLN A 42 9.54 16.86 15.69
N LYS A 43 9.49 15.62 15.18
CA LYS A 43 9.74 15.30 13.78
C LYS A 43 8.41 14.96 13.12
N LEU A 44 8.21 15.55 11.94
CA LEU A 44 7.09 15.24 11.08
C LEU A 44 7.21 13.79 10.60
N GLN A 45 6.15 13.02 10.79
CA GLN A 45 6.06 11.65 10.28
C GLN A 45 5.62 11.64 8.82
N LEU A 46 6.36 10.92 7.99
CA LEU A 46 6.06 10.67 6.59
C LEU A 46 5.82 9.18 6.40
N HIS A 47 4.74 8.86 5.69
CA HIS A 47 4.31 7.51 5.37
C HIS A 47 4.50 7.26 3.88
N ASN A 48 4.97 6.06 3.54
CA ASN A 48 5.13 5.62 2.16
C ASN A 48 4.46 4.25 2.00
N PHE A 49 3.30 4.22 1.37
CA PHE A 49 2.60 3.00 1.01
C PHE A 49 2.94 2.61 -0.42
N THR A 50 3.46 1.40 -0.59
CA THR A 50 3.98 0.92 -1.86
C THR A 50 3.08 -0.17 -2.42
N ILE A 51 2.63 0.01 -3.66
CA ILE A 51 1.95 -1.00 -4.45
C ILE A 51 2.90 -1.44 -5.55
N TYR A 52 3.21 -2.72 -5.60
CA TYR A 52 4.01 -3.34 -6.64
C TYR A 52 3.12 -4.23 -7.52
N ARG A 53 3.16 -3.99 -8.83
CA ARG A 53 2.45 -4.80 -9.82
C ARG A 53 3.38 -5.85 -10.40
N LEU A 54 2.98 -7.11 -10.27
CA LEU A 54 3.81 -8.23 -10.73
C LEU A 54 3.91 -8.30 -12.26
N ASN A 55 2.87 -7.84 -12.98
CA ASN A 55 2.77 -7.94 -14.43
C ASN A 55 3.92 -7.28 -15.18
N ASP A 56 4.22 -6.03 -14.84
CA ASP A 56 5.21 -5.20 -15.52
C ASP A 56 6.33 -4.73 -14.58
N LYS A 57 6.36 -5.28 -13.37
CA LYS A 57 7.32 -4.94 -12.31
C LYS A 57 7.34 -3.43 -12.03
N ASP A 58 6.17 -2.81 -12.10
CA ASP A 58 5.97 -1.39 -11.85
C ASP A 58 5.64 -1.14 -10.38
N PHE A 59 6.10 0.00 -9.86
CA PHE A 59 5.85 0.40 -8.48
C PHE A 59 5.13 1.74 -8.45
N THR A 60 4.07 1.79 -7.65
CA THR A 60 3.34 3.01 -7.33
C THR A 60 3.51 3.29 -5.85
N LEU A 61 4.03 4.48 -5.53
CA LEU A 61 4.29 4.97 -4.19
C LEU A 61 3.23 6.01 -3.84
N TYR A 62 2.56 5.83 -2.72
CA TYR A 62 1.64 6.79 -2.12
C TYR A 62 2.31 7.38 -0.90
N VAL A 63 2.59 8.68 -0.96
CA VAL A 63 3.41 9.37 0.04
C VAL A 63 2.60 10.50 0.66
N TRP A 64 2.46 10.50 1.98
CA TRP A 64 1.79 11.56 2.73
C TRP A 64 2.44 11.76 4.10
N HIS A 65 2.30 12.95 4.65
CA HIS A 65 2.74 13.22 6.03
C HIS A 65 1.55 13.19 6.99
N GLU A 66 1.83 13.05 8.29
CA GLU A 66 0.80 12.97 9.36
C GLU A 66 -0.18 14.13 9.36
N GLY A 67 0.23 15.33 8.92
CA GLY A 67 -0.65 16.48 8.77
C GLY A 67 -1.71 16.38 7.65
N ASN A 68 -1.52 15.47 6.67
CA ASN A 68 -2.45 15.27 5.57
C ASN A 68 -3.35 14.05 5.78
N GLY A 69 -2.89 13.04 6.48
CA GLY A 69 -3.64 11.81 6.70
C GLY A 69 -2.99 10.96 7.78
N SER A 70 -3.80 10.12 8.41
CA SER A 70 -3.34 9.20 9.44
C SER A 70 -2.87 7.87 8.82
N VAL A 71 -2.55 6.90 9.68
CA VAL A 71 -2.24 5.53 9.27
C VAL A 71 -3.42 4.63 9.64
N SER A 72 -4.62 5.00 9.19
CA SER A 72 -5.85 4.24 9.43
C SER A 72 -6.30 3.50 8.18
N ALA A 73 -7.31 2.64 8.33
CA ALA A 73 -7.82 1.86 7.21
C ALA A 73 -8.47 2.69 6.11
N ASN A 74 -8.97 3.89 6.40
CA ASN A 74 -9.58 4.77 5.40
C ASN A 74 -8.53 5.28 4.39
N GLU A 75 -7.32 5.61 4.85
CA GLU A 75 -6.22 6.04 4.00
C GLU A 75 -5.75 4.90 3.09
N PHE A 76 -5.51 3.71 3.65
CA PHE A 76 -5.16 2.53 2.84
C PHE A 76 -6.25 2.17 1.83
N THR A 77 -7.51 2.21 2.26
CA THR A 77 -8.66 1.93 1.38
C THR A 77 -8.74 2.94 0.24
N SER A 78 -8.52 4.23 0.51
CA SER A 78 -8.47 5.28 -0.51
C SER A 78 -7.38 5.01 -1.55
N CYS A 79 -6.17 4.68 -1.11
CA CYS A 79 -5.04 4.37 -1.99
C CYS A 79 -5.30 3.13 -2.86
N ILE A 80 -5.83 2.06 -2.26
CA ILE A 80 -6.10 0.79 -2.98
C ILE A 80 -7.21 0.99 -4.01
N ILE A 81 -8.30 1.66 -3.64
CA ILE A 81 -9.42 1.92 -4.56
C ILE A 81 -8.97 2.79 -5.71
N GLN A 82 -8.26 3.88 -5.43
CA GLN A 82 -7.77 4.75 -6.50
C GLN A 82 -6.80 4.00 -7.42
N TYR A 83 -5.94 3.13 -6.89
CA TYR A 83 -5.08 2.30 -7.71
C TYR A 83 -5.87 1.38 -8.66
N ILE A 84 -6.85 0.63 -8.13
CA ILE A 84 -7.70 -0.26 -8.94
C ILE A 84 -8.56 0.56 -9.92
N ASP A 85 -8.95 1.78 -9.54
CA ASP A 85 -9.70 2.67 -10.41
C ASP A 85 -8.87 3.14 -11.62
N THR A 86 -7.56 3.31 -11.44
CA THR A 86 -6.62 3.61 -12.54
C THR A 86 -6.23 2.42 -13.41
N LEU A 87 -6.64 1.19 -13.06
CA LEU A 87 -6.35 0.02 -13.89
C LEU A 87 -7.13 0.08 -15.20
N PRO A 88 -6.55 -0.45 -16.31
CA PRO A 88 -7.23 -0.53 -17.60
C PRO A 88 -8.54 -1.32 -17.52
N ASN A 89 -9.52 -0.96 -18.33
CA ASN A 89 -10.85 -1.61 -18.34
C ASN A 89 -10.80 -3.07 -18.82
N GLU A 90 -9.71 -3.48 -19.47
CA GLU A 90 -9.46 -4.85 -19.89
C GLU A 90 -9.17 -5.78 -18.69
N VAL A 91 -8.85 -5.22 -17.53
CA VAL A 91 -8.58 -6.00 -16.32
C VAL A 91 -9.90 -6.50 -15.73
N THR A 92 -10.10 -7.81 -15.73
CA THR A 92 -11.27 -8.49 -15.18
C THR A 92 -11.00 -9.09 -13.81
N GLU A 93 -9.74 -9.38 -13.48
CA GLU A 93 -9.34 -10.03 -12.23
C GLU A 93 -8.19 -9.26 -11.56
N VAL A 94 -8.34 -8.97 -10.27
CA VAL A 94 -7.32 -8.30 -9.46
C VAL A 94 -7.04 -9.13 -8.21
N ILE A 95 -5.80 -9.60 -8.06
CA ILE A 95 -5.32 -10.30 -6.87
C ILE A 95 -4.51 -9.32 -6.03
N LEU A 96 -4.98 -9.09 -4.80
CA LEU A 96 -4.36 -8.26 -3.78
C LEU A 96 -3.60 -9.15 -2.79
N ILE A 97 -2.28 -9.05 -2.74
CA ILE A 97 -1.44 -9.79 -1.81
C ILE A 97 -0.90 -8.83 -0.75
N SER A 98 -1.12 -9.14 0.52
CA SER A 98 -0.61 -8.33 1.63
C SER A 98 -0.12 -9.16 2.81
N ASP A 99 0.78 -8.62 3.62
CA ASP A 99 1.04 -9.19 4.96
C ASP A 99 -0.26 -9.11 5.79
N GLY A 100 -0.52 -10.12 6.62
CA GLY A 100 -1.75 -10.31 7.40
C GLY A 100 -1.97 -9.29 8.53
N CYS A 101 -1.48 -8.05 8.38
CA CYS A 101 -1.64 -6.98 9.34
C CYS A 101 -3.10 -6.51 9.39
N ASN A 102 -3.77 -6.83 10.49
CA ASN A 102 -5.20 -6.58 10.65
C ASN A 102 -5.61 -5.10 10.55
N TYR A 103 -4.70 -4.19 10.94
CA TYR A 103 -4.96 -2.75 10.95
C TYR A 103 -4.91 -2.11 9.56
N GLN A 104 -4.13 -2.69 8.63
CA GLN A 104 -3.88 -2.10 7.32
C GLN A 104 -4.75 -2.74 6.25
N ASN A 105 -4.78 -4.08 6.19
CA ASN A 105 -5.30 -4.80 5.02
C ASN A 105 -6.47 -5.72 5.35
N ARG A 106 -6.79 -5.97 6.62
CA ARG A 106 -7.91 -6.83 7.04
C ARG A 106 -8.98 -6.03 7.79
N ASN A 107 -9.55 -5.04 7.12
CA ASN A 107 -10.62 -4.21 7.66
C ASN A 107 -11.94 -4.35 6.86
N LYS A 108 -13.08 -4.34 7.58
CA LYS A 108 -14.44 -4.34 7.02
C LYS A 108 -14.62 -3.22 6.01
N THR A 109 -14.01 -2.07 6.28
CA THR A 109 -14.04 -0.87 5.46
C THR A 109 -13.44 -1.15 4.08
N LEU A 110 -12.24 -1.75 4.04
CA LEU A 110 -11.59 -2.14 2.80
C LEU A 110 -12.40 -3.18 2.02
N ALA A 111 -12.91 -4.22 2.70
CA ALA A 111 -13.68 -5.26 2.05
C ALA A 111 -15.00 -4.75 1.44
N CYS A 112 -15.71 -3.86 2.14
CA CYS A 112 -16.95 -3.29 1.63
C CYS A 112 -16.70 -2.36 0.44
N ALA A 113 -15.67 -1.54 0.52
CA ALA A 113 -15.33 -0.63 -0.54
C ALA A 113 -14.84 -1.36 -1.80
N LEU A 114 -14.06 -2.43 -1.63
CA LEU A 114 -13.67 -3.31 -2.75
C LEU A 114 -14.86 -4.08 -3.34
N SER A 115 -15.81 -4.53 -2.52
CA SER A 115 -17.03 -5.17 -3.04
C SER A 115 -17.86 -4.20 -3.89
N THR A 116 -17.95 -2.94 -3.48
CA THR A 116 -18.65 -1.89 -4.23
C THR A 116 -17.94 -1.59 -5.56
N LEU A 117 -16.61 -1.50 -5.52
CA LEU A 117 -15.79 -1.29 -6.72
C LEU A 117 -15.88 -2.47 -7.69
N ALA A 118 -15.82 -3.70 -7.17
CA ALA A 118 -15.96 -4.94 -7.93
C ALA A 118 -17.29 -4.98 -8.70
N LYS A 119 -18.39 -4.60 -8.05
CA LYS A 119 -19.71 -4.50 -8.70
C LYS A 119 -19.76 -3.42 -9.77
N THR A 120 -19.19 -2.25 -9.48
CA THR A 120 -19.24 -1.09 -10.39
C THR A 120 -18.42 -1.33 -11.66
N LYS A 121 -17.22 -1.92 -11.52
CA LYS A 121 -16.34 -2.25 -12.64
C LYS A 121 -16.58 -3.64 -13.24
N SER A 122 -17.45 -4.46 -12.64
CA SER A 122 -17.65 -5.86 -13.01
C SER A 122 -16.35 -6.68 -13.04
N ILE A 123 -15.51 -6.49 -12.00
CA ILE A 123 -14.22 -7.19 -11.84
C ILE A 123 -14.25 -8.11 -10.62
N THR A 124 -13.47 -9.18 -10.66
CA THR A 124 -13.25 -10.08 -9.52
C THR A 124 -12.03 -9.60 -8.74
N ILE A 125 -12.21 -9.32 -7.45
CA ILE A 125 -11.12 -8.91 -6.57
C ILE A 125 -10.89 -9.99 -5.51
N GLU A 126 -9.70 -10.57 -5.49
CA GLU A 126 -9.29 -11.57 -4.51
C GLU A 126 -8.28 -10.97 -3.53
N GLN A 127 -8.47 -11.22 -2.24
CA GLN A 127 -7.52 -10.81 -1.20
C GLN A 127 -6.82 -12.02 -0.62
N LEU A 128 -5.49 -12.01 -0.69
CA LEU A 128 -4.62 -13.05 -0.16
C LEU A 128 -3.76 -12.46 0.97
N PHE A 129 -3.89 -13.07 2.15
CA PHE A 129 -3.13 -12.69 3.34
C PHE A 129 -1.98 -13.69 3.54
N LEU A 130 -0.75 -13.19 3.50
CA LEU A 130 0.43 -14.01 3.77
C LEU A 130 0.53 -14.32 5.27
N THR A 131 0.93 -15.55 5.60
CA THR A 131 1.20 -15.96 6.98
C THR A 131 2.56 -15.42 7.45
N LYS A 132 2.59 -14.86 8.66
CA LYS A 132 3.80 -14.24 9.25
C LYS A 132 4.99 -15.20 9.24
N GLY A 133 6.14 -14.76 8.72
CA GLY A 133 7.41 -15.48 8.77
C GLY A 133 8.06 -15.81 7.42
N HIS A 134 7.37 -15.55 6.30
CA HIS A 134 7.89 -15.84 4.95
C HIS A 134 7.68 -14.69 3.93
N THR A 135 7.42 -13.48 4.43
CA THR A 135 7.18 -12.26 3.66
C THR A 135 8.51 -11.60 3.28
N MET A 136 9.10 -12.03 2.16
CA MET A 136 10.06 -11.20 1.42
C MET A 136 9.33 -10.69 0.17
N MET A 137 8.66 -9.55 0.31
CA MET A 137 7.90 -8.92 -0.76
C MET A 137 8.83 -8.09 -1.65
N GLU A 138 8.45 -7.87 -2.92
CA GLU A 138 9.26 -6.98 -3.79
C GLU A 138 9.19 -5.53 -3.30
N ALA A 139 8.15 -5.19 -2.55
CA ALA A 139 8.03 -3.90 -1.88
C ALA A 139 9.17 -3.67 -0.87
N ASP A 140 9.54 -4.69 -0.08
CA ASP A 140 10.64 -4.63 0.89
C ASP A 140 12.00 -4.31 0.23
N ASN A 141 12.23 -4.85 -0.98
CA ASN A 141 13.43 -4.55 -1.76
C ASN A 141 13.47 -3.06 -2.16
N VAL A 142 12.33 -2.48 -2.52
CA VAL A 142 12.23 -1.04 -2.84
C VAL A 142 12.42 -0.21 -1.60
N HIS A 143 11.82 -0.57 -0.46
CA HIS A 143 12.03 0.16 0.79
C HIS A 143 13.50 0.15 1.22
N SER A 144 14.14 -1.02 1.15
CA SER A 144 15.57 -1.17 1.42
C SER A 144 16.42 -0.29 0.48
N THR A 145 16.05 -0.22 -0.80
CA THR A 145 16.72 0.66 -1.77
C THR A 145 16.52 2.13 -1.40
N LEU A 146 15.28 2.54 -1.13
CA LEU A 146 14.93 3.91 -0.76
C LEU A 146 15.63 4.36 0.53
N GLU A 147 15.75 3.49 1.53
CA GLU A 147 16.47 3.77 2.77
C GLU A 147 17.94 4.11 2.54
N HIS A 148 18.60 3.47 1.55
CA HIS A 148 19.97 3.83 1.15
C HIS A 148 20.08 5.22 0.52
N TYR A 149 19.02 5.72 -0.12
CA TYR A 149 18.95 7.08 -0.68
C TYR A 149 18.56 8.14 0.36
N PHE A 150 17.92 7.74 1.46
CA PHE A 150 17.50 8.63 2.55
C PHE A 150 18.63 8.96 3.54
N LYS A 151 19.78 9.40 3.01
CA LYS A 151 20.94 9.88 3.79
C LYS A 151 20.73 11.30 4.32
N SER A 152 21.16 11.57 5.54
CA SER A 152 21.20 12.95 6.06
C SER A 152 22.05 13.86 5.13
N PRO A 153 21.75 15.16 5.03
CA PRO A 153 20.63 15.86 5.65
C PRO A 153 19.36 15.88 4.76
N ILE A 154 18.19 15.74 5.39
CA ILE A 154 16.88 15.92 4.78
C ILE A 154 16.11 16.96 5.61
N TYR A 155 15.71 18.05 4.96
CA TYR A 155 15.08 19.18 5.65
C TYR A 155 13.58 19.24 5.43
N SER A 156 13.11 18.74 4.29
CA SER A 156 11.69 18.77 3.92
C SER A 156 11.17 17.40 3.44
N PRO A 157 9.86 17.13 3.54
CA PRO A 157 9.23 15.98 2.88
C PRO A 157 9.42 15.98 1.37
N GLY A 158 9.56 17.16 0.75
CA GLY A 158 9.87 17.31 -0.67
C GLY A 158 11.22 16.70 -1.06
N ASP A 159 12.20 16.70 -0.16
CA ASP A 159 13.50 16.08 -0.39
C ASP A 159 13.38 14.56 -0.47
N TYR A 160 12.51 13.96 0.36
CA TYR A 160 12.21 12.53 0.29
C TYR A 160 11.63 12.17 -1.07
N ILE A 161 10.63 12.91 -1.54
CA ILE A 161 9.99 12.69 -2.85
C ILE A 161 11.01 12.82 -3.99
N SER A 162 11.87 13.84 -3.92
CA SER A 162 12.93 14.07 -4.92
C SER A 162 13.92 12.91 -4.97
N ARG A 163 14.31 12.37 -3.81
CA ARG A 163 15.21 11.22 -3.72
C ARG A 163 14.54 9.91 -4.15
N MET A 164 13.26 9.73 -3.84
CA MET A 164 12.48 8.59 -4.33
C MET A 164 12.48 8.56 -5.87
N ARG A 165 12.30 9.71 -6.53
CA ARG A 165 12.38 9.81 -8.00
C ARG A 165 13.73 9.39 -8.56
N LEU A 166 14.82 9.68 -7.85
CA LEU A 166 16.18 9.35 -8.27
C LEU A 166 16.58 7.90 -7.99
N ALA A 167 15.87 7.21 -7.11
CA ALA A 167 16.27 5.86 -6.66
C ALA A 167 16.17 4.78 -7.75
N ARG A 168 15.46 5.04 -8.86
CA ARG A 168 15.32 4.09 -9.98
C ARG A 168 15.40 4.80 -11.33
N CYS A 169 16.54 4.67 -12.01
CA CYS A 169 16.82 5.37 -13.27
C CYS A 169 16.08 4.78 -14.48
N ASN A 170 16.00 3.45 -14.61
CA ASN A 170 15.49 2.81 -15.84
C ASN A 170 13.96 2.76 -15.93
N GLN A 171 13.27 2.77 -14.79
CA GLN A 171 11.81 2.75 -14.72
C GLN A 171 11.38 3.53 -13.48
N PRO A 172 11.26 4.87 -13.59
CA PRO A 172 10.99 5.75 -12.46
C PRO A 172 9.73 5.34 -11.71
N TYR A 173 9.74 5.49 -10.39
CA TYR A 173 8.56 5.20 -9.58
C TYR A 173 7.43 6.19 -9.87
N LYS A 174 6.19 5.68 -9.96
CA LYS A 174 5.00 6.53 -9.98
C LYS A 174 4.73 6.99 -8.55
N ILE A 175 4.99 8.26 -8.25
CA ILE A 175 4.85 8.81 -6.90
C ILE A 175 3.64 9.73 -6.85
N ASN A 176 2.64 9.31 -6.08
CA ASN A 176 1.45 10.08 -5.75
C ASN A 176 1.66 10.72 -4.38
N VAL A 177 1.83 12.05 -4.36
CA VAL A 177 1.89 12.83 -3.12
C VAL A 177 0.46 13.15 -2.71
N LEU A 178 0.03 12.66 -1.56
CA LEU A 178 -1.35 12.77 -1.12
C LEU A 178 -1.55 13.92 -0.13
N ASP A 179 -2.69 14.57 -0.27
CA ASP A 179 -3.21 15.57 0.64
C ASP A 179 -4.43 15.03 1.40
N TYR A 180 -4.95 15.85 2.32
CA TYR A 180 -6.15 15.49 3.08
C TYR A 180 -7.40 15.32 2.23
N SER A 181 -7.45 15.93 1.04
CA SER A 181 -8.60 15.87 0.14
C SER A 181 -8.72 14.53 -0.58
N PHE A 182 -7.60 13.82 -0.71
CA PHE A 182 -7.55 12.49 -1.31
C PHE A 182 -8.23 11.43 -0.44
N PHE A 183 -8.14 11.55 0.88
CA PHE A 183 -8.62 10.54 1.81
C PHE A 183 -10.12 10.63 2.00
N LYS A 184 -10.82 9.54 1.69
CA LYS A 184 -12.28 9.43 1.86
C LYS A 184 -12.60 8.64 3.11
N ASN A 185 -13.67 9.03 3.78
CA ASN A 185 -14.22 8.26 4.89
C ASN A 185 -15.14 7.16 4.33
N TYR A 186 -14.80 5.91 4.60
CA TYR A 186 -15.56 4.74 4.15
C TYR A 186 -16.31 4.04 5.29
N ASP A 187 -16.28 4.59 6.51
CA ASP A 187 -16.95 3.99 7.67
C ASP A 187 -18.48 3.97 7.50
N ASP A 188 -19.05 4.97 6.82
CA ASP A 188 -20.50 5.08 6.57
C ASP A 188 -20.99 4.21 5.40
N VAL A 189 -20.09 3.73 4.54
CA VAL A 189 -20.41 2.94 3.33
C VAL A 189 -20.43 1.43 3.66
N CYS A 190 -20.03 1.06 4.88
CA CYS A 190 -19.80 -0.33 5.24
C CYS A 190 -21.09 -1.03 5.71
N SER A 191 -21.74 -1.80 4.82
CA SER A 191 -22.89 -2.66 5.17
C SER A 191 -22.49 -4.00 5.83
N LEU A 192 -21.20 -4.21 6.11
CA LEU A 192 -20.66 -5.46 6.67
C LEU A 192 -20.50 -5.36 8.20
N ASN A 193 -21.26 -6.19 8.92
CA ASN A 193 -21.22 -6.24 10.39
C ASN A 193 -19.97 -6.97 10.95
N SER A 194 -19.37 -7.89 10.21
CA SER A 194 -18.16 -8.63 10.65
C SER A 194 -17.41 -9.24 9.46
N LEU A 195 -16.08 -9.17 9.49
CA LEU A 195 -15.19 -9.93 8.61
C LEU A 195 -14.90 -11.35 9.12
N ARG A 196 -15.20 -11.63 10.39
CA ARG A 196 -15.05 -12.98 10.96
C ARG A 196 -16.33 -13.76 10.70
N PRO A 197 -16.25 -15.04 10.28
CA PRO A 197 -17.38 -15.94 10.39
C PRO A 197 -17.85 -15.88 11.85
N GLY A 198 -19.11 -15.51 12.07
CA GLY A 198 -19.67 -15.43 13.41
C GLY A 198 -19.42 -16.75 14.13
N LYS A 199 -18.89 -16.70 15.36
CA LYS A 199 -18.92 -17.88 16.23
C LYS A 199 -20.38 -18.27 16.34
N LYS A 200 -20.75 -19.45 15.81
CA LYS A 200 -22.01 -20.09 16.18
C LYS A 200 -21.98 -20.18 17.71
N ASN A 201 -22.83 -19.41 18.37
CA ASN A 201 -23.15 -19.68 19.77
C ASN A 201 -23.71 -21.11 19.78
N ARG A 202 -22.92 -22.04 20.31
CA ARG A 202 -23.45 -23.35 20.71
C ARG A 202 -24.33 -23.06 21.91
N GLY A 203 -25.64 -22.99 21.66
CA GLY A 203 -26.65 -23.18 22.70
C GLY A 203 -26.62 -24.61 23.20
#